data_AF-X6N390-F1
#
_entry.id   AF-X6N390-F1
#
_cell.length_a   1.000
_cell.length_b   1.000
_cell.length_c   1.000
_cell.angle_alpha   90.00
_cell.angle_beta   90.00
_cell.angle_gamma   90.00
#
_symmetry.space_group_name_H-M   'P 1'
#
loop_
_entity.id
_entity.type
_entity.pdbx_description
1 polymer ?
#
loop_
_entity_poly.entity_id
_entity_poly.type
_entity_poly.pdbx_seq_one_letter_code
_entity_poly.pdbx_strand_id
1 'polypeptide(L)'
;MNLTNNVDFLLITENKKTVRLKNNEWNGFKFGVYLLGEYTKLTVDCNKKSNKKELGHLKIRTSHLWMKSVTSTIDCSGLGFPSDSGPGMGGKARKPFCSGGGAGHGQRGSEENMVQGNGAGGPVYGEKMLLKQLLCGSGGGFGFDGANGNIRYGGSGGGVIEIVVEQHLLNYGTIKANGSHGTGGWGGGGSGGSILIHLRPRPTTSPHVLGNITCKGGNQLYSNKGGDGRIAIYGATFLPEETQKIKPRPFNSVQ
;
A
#
# COMPACT_ATOMS: atom_id res chain seq x y z
N MET A 1 -4.80 -36.25 -11.11
CA MET A 1 -3.79 -35.16 -11.09
C MET A 1 -3.71 -34.65 -9.67
N ASN A 2 -2.55 -34.73 -9.01
CA ASN A 2 -2.40 -34.30 -7.62
C ASN A 2 -2.02 -32.81 -7.61
N LEU A 3 -2.87 -31.98 -7.01
CA LEU A 3 -2.63 -30.55 -6.89
C LEU A 3 -1.77 -30.26 -5.64
N THR A 4 -0.83 -29.33 -5.77
CA THR A 4 0.15 -29.00 -4.71
C THR A 4 -0.03 -27.56 -4.21
N ASN A 5 -0.16 -27.40 -2.89
CA ASN A 5 -0.23 -26.08 -2.25
C ASN A 5 1.11 -25.32 -2.41
N ASN A 6 1.04 -23.99 -2.53
CA ASN A 6 2.14 -23.07 -2.90
C ASN A 6 2.71 -23.26 -4.32
N VAL A 7 2.11 -24.11 -5.15
CA VAL A 7 2.52 -24.32 -6.56
C VAL A 7 1.32 -24.12 -7.47
N ASP A 8 0.29 -24.95 -7.31
CA ASP A 8 -0.91 -24.94 -8.13
C ASP A 8 -1.95 -23.94 -7.60
N PHE A 9 -2.05 -23.85 -6.28
CA PHE A 9 -2.91 -22.95 -5.53
C PHE A 9 -2.19 -22.49 -4.26
N LEU A 10 -2.67 -21.41 -3.65
CA LEU A 10 -2.29 -21.00 -2.30
C LEU A 10 -3.49 -21.17 -1.38
N LEU A 11 -3.45 -22.13 -0.47
CA LEU A 11 -4.47 -22.34 0.56
C LEU A 11 -3.87 -22.12 1.94
N ILE A 12 -4.47 -21.21 2.69
CA ILE A 12 -4.11 -20.90 4.06
C ILE A 12 -5.35 -21.03 4.92
N THR A 13 -5.43 -22.12 5.68
CA THR A 13 -6.53 -22.39 6.63
C THR A 13 -6.15 -22.03 8.06
N GLU A 14 -4.86 -21.87 8.36
CA GLU A 14 -4.39 -21.57 9.70
C GLU A 14 -4.60 -20.09 10.06
N ASN A 15 -5.07 -19.87 11.29
CA ASN A 15 -5.23 -18.54 11.85
C ASN A 15 -3.86 -17.92 12.18
N LYS A 16 -3.79 -16.58 12.17
CA LYS A 16 -2.60 -15.78 12.56
C LYS A 16 -1.33 -16.10 11.77
N LYS A 17 -1.47 -16.69 10.57
CA LYS A 17 -0.36 -17.05 9.70
C LYS A 17 0.09 -15.88 8.85
N THR A 18 1.40 -15.64 8.77
CA THR A 18 2.00 -14.72 7.81
C THR A 18 2.67 -15.52 6.70
N VAL A 19 2.26 -15.30 5.46
CA VAL A 19 2.88 -15.89 4.28
C VAL A 19 3.59 -14.81 3.47
N ARG A 20 4.83 -15.10 3.09
CA ARG A 20 5.67 -14.21 2.30
C ARG A 20 5.87 -14.82 0.93
N LEU A 21 5.51 -14.07 -0.10
CA LEU A 21 5.70 -14.42 -1.49
C LEU A 21 6.95 -13.74 -2.06
N LYS A 22 7.40 -14.18 -3.23
CA LYS A 22 8.58 -13.59 -3.85
C LYS A 22 8.34 -12.12 -4.17
N ASN A 23 9.32 -11.28 -3.82
CA ASN A 23 9.28 -9.84 -4.08
C ASN A 23 9.61 -9.54 -5.54
N ASN A 24 8.88 -8.59 -6.15
CA ASN A 24 9.10 -8.12 -7.52
C ASN A 24 9.05 -9.21 -8.62
N GLU A 25 8.49 -10.39 -8.29
CA GLU A 25 8.27 -11.50 -9.20
C GLU A 25 6.78 -11.88 -9.23
N TRP A 26 6.32 -12.42 -10.38
CA TRP A 26 4.97 -12.95 -10.49
C TRP A 26 4.82 -14.25 -9.70
N ASN A 27 3.94 -14.23 -8.70
CA ASN A 27 3.52 -15.41 -7.97
C ASN A 27 2.23 -15.93 -8.62
N GLY A 28 2.37 -17.00 -9.42
CA GLY A 28 1.29 -17.59 -10.20
C GLY A 28 0.61 -18.74 -9.46
N PHE A 29 -0.71 -18.69 -9.32
CA PHE A 29 -1.51 -19.76 -8.72
C PHE A 29 -2.68 -20.10 -9.63
N LYS A 30 -2.51 -21.15 -10.45
CA LYS A 30 -3.48 -21.53 -11.50
C LYS A 30 -4.88 -21.77 -10.95
N PHE A 31 -5.01 -22.35 -9.77
CA PHE A 31 -6.29 -22.75 -9.20
C PHE A 31 -6.80 -21.85 -8.08
N GLY A 32 -6.08 -20.79 -7.72
CA GLY A 32 -6.59 -19.80 -6.78
C GLY A 32 -5.66 -19.47 -5.62
N VAL A 33 -5.97 -18.36 -4.96
CA VAL A 33 -5.42 -17.93 -3.68
C VAL A 33 -6.57 -17.83 -2.68
N TYR A 34 -6.48 -18.59 -1.60
CA TYR A 34 -7.54 -18.80 -0.62
C TYR A 34 -7.01 -18.52 0.79
N LEU A 35 -7.34 -17.34 1.33
CA LEU A 35 -7.06 -16.94 2.70
C LEU A 35 -8.30 -17.24 3.55
N LEU A 36 -8.37 -18.46 4.09
CA LEU A 36 -9.52 -18.96 4.84
C LEU A 36 -9.38 -18.80 6.35
N GLY A 37 -8.14 -18.78 6.84
CA GLY A 37 -7.83 -18.46 8.24
C GLY A 37 -8.14 -17.01 8.61
N GLU A 38 -8.30 -16.77 9.91
CA GLU A 38 -8.46 -15.44 10.49
C GLU A 38 -7.10 -14.83 10.84
N TYR A 39 -7.00 -13.50 10.79
CA TYR A 39 -5.76 -12.75 11.07
C TYR A 39 -4.57 -13.22 10.20
N THR A 40 -4.86 -13.77 9.02
CA THR A 40 -3.83 -14.19 8.07
C THR A 40 -3.29 -12.96 7.34
N LYS A 41 -1.98 -12.90 7.13
CA LYS A 41 -1.33 -11.84 6.36
C LYS A 41 -0.57 -12.44 5.18
N LEU A 42 -0.90 -12.01 3.97
CA LEU A 42 -0.12 -12.25 2.77
C LEU A 42 0.71 -11.00 2.44
N THR A 43 2.01 -11.17 2.25
CA THR A 43 2.94 -10.06 1.96
C THR A 43 4.10 -10.55 1.10
N VAL A 44 5.09 -9.70 0.82
CA VAL A 44 6.32 -10.08 0.12
C VAL A 44 7.46 -10.35 1.08
N ASP A 45 8.37 -11.22 0.66
CA ASP A 45 9.67 -11.36 1.29
C ASP A 45 10.60 -10.23 0.85
N CYS A 46 10.45 -9.07 1.52
CA CYS A 46 11.26 -7.89 1.31
C CYS A 46 12.17 -7.70 2.53
N ASN A 47 13.48 -7.82 2.35
CA ASN A 47 14.45 -7.76 3.44
C ASN A 47 15.19 -6.44 3.47
N LYS A 48 14.54 -5.41 4.02
CA LYS A 48 15.14 -4.09 4.23
C LYS A 48 16.37 -4.09 5.16
N LYS A 49 16.62 -5.17 5.92
CA LYS A 49 17.82 -5.28 6.77
C LYS A 49 19.07 -5.61 5.95
N SER A 50 18.94 -6.50 4.96
CA SER A 50 20.04 -6.87 4.07
C SER A 50 20.18 -5.91 2.89
N ASN A 51 19.08 -5.32 2.40
CA ASN A 51 19.10 -4.35 1.32
C ASN A 51 18.17 -3.17 1.62
N LYS A 52 18.75 -2.07 2.13
CA LYS A 52 18.00 -0.84 2.48
C LYS A 52 17.30 -0.17 1.29
N LYS A 53 17.70 -0.51 0.05
CA LYS A 53 17.09 0.00 -1.18
C LYS A 53 15.98 -0.89 -1.72
N GLU A 54 15.79 -2.09 -1.16
CA GLU A 54 14.75 -3.00 -1.59
C GLU A 54 13.37 -2.45 -1.19
N LEU A 55 12.47 -2.37 -2.18
CA LEU A 55 11.10 -1.93 -2.01
C LEU A 55 10.16 -3.11 -2.22
N GLY A 56 9.05 -3.14 -1.49
CA GLY A 56 8.07 -4.22 -1.59
C GLY A 56 7.17 -4.05 -2.80
N HIS A 57 7.16 -5.06 -3.67
CA HIS A 57 6.30 -5.16 -4.84
C HIS A 57 5.70 -6.57 -4.91
N LEU A 58 4.46 -6.71 -4.47
CA LEU A 58 3.71 -7.96 -4.52
C LEU A 58 3.04 -8.12 -5.88
N LYS A 59 3.35 -9.20 -6.60
CA LYS A 59 2.69 -9.51 -7.88
C LYS A 59 2.03 -10.88 -7.81
N ILE A 60 0.71 -10.93 -7.97
CA ILE A 60 -0.08 -12.16 -7.90
C ILE A 60 -0.88 -12.32 -9.18
N ARG A 61 -0.75 -13.49 -9.84
CA ARG A 61 -1.63 -13.90 -10.93
C ARG A 61 -2.36 -15.16 -10.53
N THR A 62 -3.68 -15.13 -10.55
CA THR A 62 -4.49 -16.24 -10.02
C THR A 62 -5.82 -16.37 -10.75
N SER A 63 -6.40 -17.56 -10.79
CA SER A 63 -7.77 -17.72 -11.29
C SER A 63 -8.78 -17.11 -10.32
N HIS A 64 -8.64 -17.42 -9.03
CA HIS A 64 -9.53 -16.97 -7.97
C HIS A 64 -8.73 -16.30 -6.86
N LEU A 65 -9.28 -15.27 -6.25
CA LEU A 65 -8.75 -14.71 -5.01
C LEU A 65 -9.90 -14.61 -4.00
N TRP A 66 -9.83 -15.41 -2.94
CA TRP A 66 -10.82 -15.39 -1.87
C TRP A 66 -10.15 -15.12 -0.52
N MET A 67 -10.55 -14.02 0.11
CA MET A 67 -10.24 -13.69 1.49
C MET A 67 -11.52 -13.82 2.29
N LYS A 68 -11.68 -14.92 3.01
CA LYS A 68 -12.92 -15.25 3.73
C LYS A 68 -13.14 -14.34 4.94
N SER A 69 -12.09 -14.10 5.72
CA SER A 69 -12.20 -13.37 6.98
C SER A 69 -11.94 -11.87 6.81
N VAL A 70 -12.73 -11.04 7.51
CA VAL A 70 -12.56 -9.58 7.56
C VAL A 70 -11.25 -9.15 8.23
N THR A 71 -10.65 -10.02 9.04
CA THR A 71 -9.40 -9.76 9.77
C THR A 71 -8.15 -10.11 8.98
N SER A 72 -8.29 -10.79 7.85
CA SER A 72 -7.16 -11.20 7.00
C SER A 72 -6.78 -10.10 6.00
N THR A 73 -5.50 -10.06 5.64
CA THR A 73 -4.93 -8.95 4.88
C THR A 73 -3.97 -9.39 3.78
N ILE A 74 -4.00 -8.68 2.66
CA ILE A 74 -2.87 -8.59 1.71
C ILE A 74 -2.22 -7.24 1.97
N ASP A 75 -0.98 -7.24 2.44
CA ASP A 75 -0.40 -6.05 3.08
C ASP A 75 1.04 -5.76 2.63
N CYS A 76 1.20 -4.63 1.95
CA CYS A 76 2.49 -4.03 1.60
C CYS A 76 2.69 -2.64 2.24
N SER A 77 2.03 -2.38 3.37
CA SER A 77 2.17 -1.11 4.09
C SER A 77 3.59 -0.91 4.61
N GLY A 78 4.12 0.31 4.50
CA GLY A 78 5.46 0.66 4.95
C GLY A 78 6.62 0.03 4.17
N LEU A 79 6.34 -0.72 3.09
CA LEU A 79 7.34 -1.39 2.27
C LEU A 79 7.93 -0.53 1.14
N GLY A 80 7.51 0.72 1.01
CA GLY A 80 8.05 1.72 0.08
C GLY A 80 9.33 2.40 0.60
N PHE A 81 9.62 3.60 0.10
CA PHE A 81 10.86 4.30 0.44
C PHE A 81 10.93 4.63 1.95
N PRO A 82 12.11 4.51 2.59
CA PRO A 82 12.29 4.89 3.99
C PRO A 82 12.21 6.42 4.19
N SER A 83 12.24 6.86 5.47
CA SER A 83 12.32 8.29 5.86
C SER A 83 13.28 9.08 4.98
N ASP A 84 12.89 10.30 4.63
CA ASP A 84 13.71 11.26 3.87
C ASP A 84 14.18 10.73 2.51
N SER A 85 13.39 9.88 1.87
CA SER A 85 13.73 9.31 0.56
C SER A 85 12.51 9.01 -0.31
N GLY A 86 12.77 8.91 -1.61
CA GLY A 86 11.75 8.71 -2.65
C GLY A 86 11.39 10.00 -3.39
N PRO A 87 10.71 9.90 -4.55
CA PRO A 87 10.44 11.04 -5.43
C PRO A 87 9.54 12.12 -4.80
N GLY A 88 8.70 11.75 -3.85
CA GLY A 88 7.81 12.64 -3.11
C GLY A 88 8.16 12.70 -1.63
N MET A 89 9.43 12.57 -1.26
CA MET A 89 9.83 12.62 0.14
C MET A 89 9.38 13.92 0.82
N GLY A 90 9.03 13.81 2.10
CA GLY A 90 8.74 14.98 2.92
C GLY A 90 10.01 15.79 3.19
N GLY A 91 9.85 17.11 3.32
CA GLY A 91 10.93 18.01 3.71
C GLY A 91 11.34 17.81 5.17
N LYS A 92 12.62 17.99 5.44
CA LYS A 92 13.20 17.93 6.79
C LYS A 92 12.87 19.21 7.55
N ALA A 93 12.59 19.08 8.84
CA ALA A 93 12.60 20.22 9.74
C ALA A 93 13.99 20.87 9.78
N ARG A 94 14.05 22.18 10.07
CA ARG A 94 15.29 22.98 10.07
C ARG A 94 15.71 23.46 11.46
N LYS A 95 14.82 23.37 12.45
CA LYS A 95 15.04 23.89 13.81
C LYS A 95 14.41 22.97 14.86
N PRO A 96 14.85 23.03 16.12
CA PRO A 96 14.15 22.41 17.25
C PRO A 96 12.65 22.77 17.29
N PHE A 97 11.82 21.89 17.85
CA PHE A 97 10.36 22.06 17.91
C PHE A 97 9.68 22.24 16.55
N CYS A 98 10.22 21.62 15.50
CA CYS A 98 9.62 21.64 14.17
C CYS A 98 9.39 20.21 13.67
N SER A 99 8.25 20.01 13.03
CA SER A 99 7.87 18.75 12.42
C SER A 99 8.47 18.60 11.03
N GLY A 100 8.81 17.37 10.64
CA GLY A 100 9.07 17.03 9.26
C GLY A 100 7.77 17.03 8.45
N GLY A 101 7.86 17.30 7.15
CA GLY A 101 6.70 17.31 6.27
C GLY A 101 6.27 15.90 5.89
N GLY A 102 4.99 15.72 5.57
CA GLY A 102 4.48 14.45 5.06
C GLY A 102 4.99 14.18 3.64
N ALA A 103 5.18 12.91 3.29
CA ALA A 103 5.51 12.53 1.91
C ALA A 103 4.28 12.59 0.99
N GLY A 104 4.48 12.89 -0.28
CA GLY A 104 3.46 12.82 -1.32
C GLY A 104 3.60 11.57 -2.18
N HIS A 105 2.49 11.11 -2.74
CA HIS A 105 2.37 10.12 -3.83
C HIS A 105 0.88 10.04 -4.13
N GLY A 106 0.39 10.25 -5.36
CA GLY A 106 -1.05 10.36 -5.63
C GLY A 106 -1.70 11.67 -5.13
N GLN A 107 -1.40 12.07 -3.91
CA GLN A 107 -1.71 13.38 -3.31
C GLN A 107 -0.45 14.01 -2.69
N ARG A 108 -0.48 15.35 -2.51
CA ARG A 108 0.60 16.08 -1.85
C ARG A 108 0.64 15.70 -0.38
N GLY A 109 1.84 15.51 0.18
CA GLY A 109 2.00 15.40 1.63
C GLY A 109 1.66 16.72 2.31
N SER A 110 1.15 16.66 3.54
CA SER A 110 0.83 17.89 4.28
C SER A 110 2.08 18.58 4.79
N GLU A 111 2.00 19.90 4.86
CA GLU A 111 3.06 20.79 5.31
C GLU A 111 2.52 21.78 6.34
N GLU A 112 3.36 22.10 7.31
CA GLU A 112 3.08 23.13 8.32
C GLU A 112 3.83 24.41 7.97
N ASN A 113 3.86 25.38 8.89
CA ASN A 113 4.50 26.68 8.67
C ASN A 113 6.00 26.52 8.38
N MET A 114 6.36 26.51 7.11
CA MET A 114 7.74 26.36 6.64
C MET A 114 8.64 27.54 7.08
N VAL A 115 8.07 28.73 7.27
CA VAL A 115 8.81 29.92 7.74
C VAL A 115 9.34 29.70 9.16
N GLN A 116 8.61 28.96 9.99
CA GLN A 116 9.03 28.60 11.35
C GLN A 116 10.07 27.48 11.39
N GLY A 117 10.32 26.80 10.26
CA GLY A 117 11.32 25.74 10.15
C GLY A 117 10.74 24.33 10.00
N ASN A 118 9.42 24.20 9.84
CA ASN A 118 8.79 22.91 9.53
C ASN A 118 9.16 22.42 8.12
N GLY A 119 9.11 21.10 7.95
CA GLY A 119 9.35 20.45 6.68
C GLY A 119 8.24 20.72 5.65
N ALA A 120 8.66 20.96 4.40
CA ALA A 120 7.76 21.06 3.25
C ALA A 120 7.05 19.72 2.97
N GLY A 121 5.86 19.78 2.39
CA GLY A 121 5.10 18.59 1.99
C GLY A 121 5.67 18.01 0.71
N GLY A 122 5.78 16.69 0.65
CA GLY A 122 6.28 16.00 -0.52
C GLY A 122 5.36 16.17 -1.74
N PRO A 123 5.91 16.34 -2.96
CA PRO A 123 5.13 16.54 -4.17
C PRO A 123 4.36 15.28 -4.60
N VAL A 124 3.35 15.48 -5.45
CA VAL A 124 2.65 14.39 -6.17
C VAL A 124 3.56 13.85 -7.27
N TYR A 125 3.62 12.52 -7.41
CA TYR A 125 4.30 11.86 -8.53
C TYR A 125 3.56 10.59 -8.98
N GLY A 126 4.10 9.94 -10.02
CA GLY A 126 3.53 8.76 -10.66
C GLY A 126 2.33 9.09 -11.54
N GLU A 127 1.96 8.16 -12.41
CA GLU A 127 0.78 8.34 -13.26
C GLU A 127 -0.51 7.94 -12.56
N LYS A 128 -1.62 8.56 -12.95
CA LYS A 128 -2.93 8.35 -12.32
C LYS A 128 -3.55 6.99 -12.61
N MET A 129 -3.29 6.44 -13.79
CA MET A 129 -3.97 5.25 -14.29
C MET A 129 -3.25 3.95 -13.93
N LEU A 130 -1.98 3.98 -13.52
CA LEU A 130 -1.20 2.77 -13.19
C LEU A 130 -1.15 1.71 -14.32
N LEU A 131 -1.17 2.15 -15.59
CA LEU A 131 -1.06 1.29 -16.78
C LEU A 131 0.40 1.13 -17.27
N LYS A 132 1.21 2.17 -17.16
CA LYS A 132 2.61 2.23 -17.58
C LYS A 132 3.55 2.02 -16.41
N GLN A 133 3.19 2.50 -15.22
CA GLN A 133 4.08 2.49 -14.07
C GLN A 133 3.34 2.34 -12.74
N LEU A 134 3.83 1.41 -11.92
CA LEU A 134 3.45 1.28 -10.53
C LEU A 134 4.64 1.69 -9.67
N LEU A 135 4.41 2.63 -8.75
CA LEU A 135 5.46 3.17 -7.89
C LEU A 135 5.15 2.95 -6.42
N CYS A 136 6.21 2.69 -5.65
CA CYS A 136 6.13 2.73 -4.20
C CYS A 136 5.91 4.17 -3.71
N GLY A 137 5.32 4.30 -2.53
CA GLY A 137 5.20 5.54 -1.79
C GLY A 137 6.54 6.01 -1.23
N SER A 138 6.66 7.33 -1.02
CA SER A 138 7.83 8.00 -0.48
C SER A 138 7.81 8.09 1.05
N GLY A 139 8.97 8.26 1.67
CA GLY A 139 9.08 8.45 3.12
C GLY A 139 8.95 9.91 3.55
N GLY A 140 8.31 10.13 4.69
CA GLY A 140 8.16 11.46 5.29
C GLY A 140 9.51 12.06 5.72
N GLY A 141 9.53 13.37 5.94
CA GLY A 141 10.71 14.05 6.44
C GLY A 141 10.88 13.87 7.95
N PHE A 142 12.11 13.94 8.46
CA PHE A 142 12.34 13.97 9.90
C PHE A 142 11.99 15.32 10.54
N GLY A 143 11.57 15.28 11.80
CA GLY A 143 11.35 16.42 12.69
C GLY A 143 12.31 16.44 13.88
N PHE A 144 12.21 17.48 14.71
CA PHE A 144 12.98 17.63 15.96
C PHE A 144 12.04 17.80 17.15
N ASP A 145 12.17 16.93 18.15
CA ASP A 145 11.48 17.12 19.42
C ASP A 145 12.36 17.85 20.44
N GLY A 146 11.76 18.81 21.14
CA GLY A 146 12.40 19.49 22.27
C GLY A 146 13.59 20.40 21.91
N ALA A 147 14.12 21.07 22.94
CA ALA A 147 15.29 21.96 22.83
C ALA A 147 16.59 21.19 22.54
N ASN A 148 16.64 19.91 22.92
CA ASN A 148 17.80 19.03 22.70
C ASN A 148 17.89 18.52 21.25
N GLY A 149 16.84 18.75 20.44
CA GLY A 149 16.85 18.44 19.01
C GLY A 149 16.91 16.95 18.70
N ASN A 150 16.20 16.09 19.44
CA ASN A 150 16.22 14.67 19.09
C ASN A 150 15.51 14.47 17.75
N ILE A 151 16.17 13.74 16.86
CA ILE A 151 15.63 13.46 15.53
C ILE A 151 14.46 12.48 15.64
N ARG A 152 13.33 12.89 15.09
CA ARG A 152 12.14 12.07 14.93
C ARG A 152 11.97 11.73 13.46
N TYR A 153 12.33 10.50 13.09
CA TYR A 153 12.27 10.02 11.71
C TYR A 153 10.85 10.02 11.17
N GLY A 154 10.72 10.33 9.88
CA GLY A 154 9.49 10.20 9.13
C GLY A 154 9.13 8.74 8.87
N GLY A 155 7.86 8.51 8.55
CA GLY A 155 7.36 7.18 8.23
C GLY A 155 7.80 6.74 6.83
N SER A 156 7.98 5.43 6.64
CA SER A 156 8.20 4.86 5.31
C SER A 156 6.95 4.90 4.44
N GLY A 157 7.11 5.01 3.12
CA GLY A 157 5.99 4.92 2.18
C GLY A 157 5.43 3.50 2.04
N GLY A 158 4.25 3.37 1.42
CA GLY A 158 3.65 2.08 1.07
C GLY A 158 4.35 1.39 -0.11
N GLY A 159 4.30 0.06 -0.18
CA GLY A 159 4.81 -0.72 -1.31
C GLY A 159 3.87 -0.73 -2.52
N VAL A 160 4.04 -1.70 -3.41
CA VAL A 160 3.17 -1.93 -4.57
C VAL A 160 2.47 -3.27 -4.45
N ILE A 161 1.19 -3.33 -4.81
CA ILE A 161 0.43 -4.56 -4.99
C ILE A 161 -0.14 -4.58 -6.41
N GLU A 162 0.21 -5.61 -7.17
CA GLU A 162 -0.29 -5.87 -8.52
C GLU A 162 -0.98 -7.24 -8.53
N ILE A 163 -2.29 -7.25 -8.77
CA ILE A 163 -3.11 -8.48 -8.76
C ILE A 163 -3.80 -8.62 -10.11
N VAL A 164 -3.65 -9.80 -10.72
CA VAL A 164 -4.42 -10.22 -11.89
C VAL A 164 -5.30 -11.41 -11.48
N VAL A 165 -6.61 -11.25 -11.60
CA VAL A 165 -7.60 -12.29 -11.29
C VAL A 165 -8.33 -12.68 -12.57
N GLU A 166 -8.29 -13.96 -12.93
CA GLU A 166 -8.88 -14.42 -14.19
C GLU A 166 -10.37 -14.74 -14.11
N GLN A 167 -10.88 -15.08 -12.92
CA GLN A 167 -12.27 -15.50 -12.71
C GLN A 167 -12.95 -14.67 -11.63
N HIS A 168 -12.70 -14.93 -10.34
CA HIS A 168 -13.41 -14.23 -9.26
C HIS A 168 -12.51 -13.66 -8.16
N LEU A 169 -12.88 -12.47 -7.73
CA LEU A 169 -12.31 -11.77 -6.59
C LEU A 169 -13.38 -11.66 -5.51
N LEU A 170 -13.16 -12.33 -4.38
CA LEU A 170 -14.00 -12.27 -3.19
C LEU A 170 -13.14 -11.78 -2.02
N ASN A 171 -13.03 -10.47 -1.86
CA ASN A 171 -12.30 -9.87 -0.75
C ASN A 171 -13.27 -9.43 0.36
N TYR A 172 -13.35 -10.18 1.44
CA TYR A 172 -14.01 -9.72 2.68
C TYR A 172 -13.04 -9.07 3.66
N GLY A 173 -11.73 -9.26 3.47
CA GLY A 173 -10.67 -8.67 4.28
C GLY A 173 -10.21 -7.31 3.78
N THR A 174 -8.89 -7.06 3.90
CA THR A 174 -8.27 -5.79 3.51
C THR A 174 -7.04 -5.98 2.61
N ILE A 175 -7.03 -5.30 1.46
CA ILE A 175 -5.84 -5.14 0.61
C ILE A 175 -5.25 -3.77 0.91
N LYS A 176 -3.98 -3.66 1.31
CA LYS A 176 -3.42 -2.37 1.71
C LYS A 176 -1.95 -2.17 1.37
N ALA A 177 -1.64 -0.96 0.94
CA ALA A 177 -0.29 -0.45 0.70
C ALA A 177 -0.17 0.95 1.32
N ASN A 178 -0.43 1.06 2.63
CA ASN A 178 -0.44 2.33 3.35
C ASN A 178 0.98 2.81 3.67
N GLY A 179 1.16 4.13 3.82
CA GLY A 179 2.35 4.72 4.42
C GLY A 179 2.38 4.51 5.93
N SER A 180 3.58 4.39 6.48
CA SER A 180 3.81 4.31 7.93
C SER A 180 3.73 5.68 8.58
N HIS A 181 3.42 5.68 9.88
CA HIS A 181 3.50 6.87 10.72
C HIS A 181 4.96 7.30 10.93
N GLY A 182 5.17 8.61 11.02
CA GLY A 182 6.42 9.15 11.54
C GLY A 182 6.46 9.05 13.07
N THR A 183 7.66 9.09 13.62
CA THR A 183 7.88 8.87 15.06
C THR A 183 7.49 10.09 15.89
N GLY A 184 6.83 9.85 17.03
CA GLY A 184 6.56 10.88 18.05
C GLY A 184 5.67 12.04 17.60
N GLY A 185 4.96 11.94 16.46
CA GLY A 185 4.16 13.04 15.91
C GLY A 185 4.96 14.13 15.19
N TRP A 186 6.27 14.24 15.46
CA TRP A 186 7.16 15.22 14.83
C TRP A 186 7.70 14.75 13.48
N GLY A 187 7.94 13.45 13.31
CA GLY A 187 8.31 12.90 12.01
C GLY A 187 7.11 12.91 11.06
N GLY A 188 7.29 13.33 9.82
CA GLY A 188 6.23 13.35 8.82
C GLY A 188 5.75 11.94 8.42
N GLY A 189 4.49 11.82 8.03
CA GLY A 189 3.92 10.54 7.57
C GLY A 189 4.49 10.11 6.21
N GLY A 190 4.76 8.82 6.04
CA GLY A 190 5.06 8.26 4.71
C GLY A 190 3.82 8.26 3.81
N SER A 191 3.99 8.34 2.50
CA SER A 191 2.84 8.34 1.58
C SER A 191 2.29 6.93 1.34
N GLY A 192 1.05 6.82 0.89
CA GLY A 192 0.52 5.56 0.37
C GLY A 192 1.31 5.06 -0.85
N GLY A 193 1.19 3.77 -1.16
CA GLY A 193 1.80 3.09 -2.30
C GLY A 193 0.90 3.02 -3.53
N SER A 194 1.07 1.99 -4.36
CA SER A 194 0.20 1.72 -5.52
C SER A 194 -0.50 0.37 -5.38
N ILE A 195 -1.80 0.30 -5.70
CA ILE A 195 -2.55 -0.94 -5.86
C ILE A 195 -3.15 -0.98 -7.27
N LEU A 196 -2.83 -2.00 -8.04
CA LEU A 196 -3.45 -2.31 -9.32
C LEU A 196 -4.16 -3.66 -9.23
N ILE A 197 -5.45 -3.68 -9.55
CA ILE A 197 -6.24 -4.91 -9.66
C ILE A 197 -6.79 -5.00 -11.08
N HIS A 198 -6.41 -6.04 -11.81
CA HIS A 198 -6.91 -6.34 -13.14
C HIS A 198 -7.78 -7.60 -13.07
N LEU A 199 -9.07 -7.43 -13.27
CA LEU A 199 -10.04 -8.51 -13.39
C LEU A 199 -10.18 -8.84 -14.88
N ARG A 200 -10.00 -10.10 -15.29
CA ARG A 200 -10.19 -10.43 -16.70
C ARG A 200 -11.69 -10.36 -17.04
N PRO A 201 -12.08 -9.64 -18.11
CA PRO A 201 -13.46 -9.60 -18.54
C PRO A 201 -13.85 -11.00 -19.03
N ARG A 202 -14.66 -11.70 -18.24
CA ARG A 202 -15.33 -12.94 -18.64
C ARG A 202 -16.80 -12.83 -18.25
N PRO A 203 -17.72 -13.43 -19.03
CA PRO A 203 -19.10 -13.59 -18.62
C PRO A 203 -19.12 -14.56 -17.44
N THR A 204 -18.93 -14.02 -16.24
CA THR A 204 -19.10 -14.77 -15.01
C THR A 204 -20.47 -14.42 -14.45
N THR A 205 -21.18 -15.43 -13.95
CA THR A 205 -22.52 -15.24 -13.37
C THR A 205 -22.46 -14.66 -11.95
N SER A 206 -21.29 -14.70 -11.30
CA SER A 206 -21.16 -14.23 -9.91
C SER A 206 -20.42 -12.89 -9.84
N PRO A 207 -20.88 -11.97 -8.98
CA PRO A 207 -20.25 -10.66 -8.84
C PRO A 207 -18.91 -10.75 -8.11
N HIS A 208 -18.00 -9.81 -8.42
CA HIS A 208 -16.81 -9.59 -7.62
C HIS A 208 -17.16 -8.86 -6.33
N VAL A 209 -16.43 -9.13 -5.25
CA VAL A 209 -16.51 -8.38 -3.98
C VAL A 209 -15.15 -7.75 -3.72
N LEU A 210 -15.08 -6.41 -3.75
CA LEU A 210 -13.83 -5.66 -3.62
C LEU A 210 -13.35 -5.50 -2.17
N GLY A 211 -14.26 -5.49 -1.19
CA GLY A 211 -13.93 -5.35 0.23
C GLY A 211 -13.25 -4.02 0.58
N ASN A 212 -12.37 -4.04 1.57
CA ASN A 212 -11.56 -2.88 1.94
C ASN A 212 -10.27 -2.86 1.11
N ILE A 213 -9.99 -1.72 0.47
CA ILE A 213 -8.73 -1.50 -0.27
C ILE A 213 -8.16 -0.13 0.12
N THR A 214 -6.92 -0.08 0.60
CA THR A 214 -6.34 1.17 1.12
C THR A 214 -4.91 1.48 0.66
N CYS A 215 -4.69 2.72 0.25
CA CYS A 215 -3.36 3.33 0.01
C CYS A 215 -3.27 4.68 0.72
N LYS A 216 -3.60 4.73 2.01
CA LYS A 216 -3.55 5.98 2.79
C LYS A 216 -2.12 6.34 3.17
N GLY A 217 -1.83 7.63 3.29
CA GLY A 217 -0.59 8.07 3.93
C GLY A 217 -0.56 7.78 5.44
N GLY A 218 0.61 7.85 6.05
CA GLY A 218 0.77 7.81 7.51
C GLY A 218 0.38 9.14 8.15
N ASN A 219 0.37 9.17 9.49
CA ASN A 219 0.07 10.35 10.32
C ASN A 219 -1.30 11.01 10.05
N GLN A 220 -2.32 10.23 9.69
CA GLN A 220 -3.66 10.78 9.37
C GLN A 220 -4.34 11.57 10.51
N LEU A 221 -3.80 11.51 11.73
CA LEU A 221 -4.27 12.26 12.91
C LEU A 221 -3.44 13.52 13.20
N TYR A 222 -2.41 13.81 12.40
CA TYR A 222 -1.49 14.93 12.59
C TYR A 222 -1.44 15.83 11.36
N SER A 223 -0.96 17.05 11.55
CA SER A 223 -0.80 18.07 10.50
C SER A 223 0.28 17.74 9.47
N ASN A 224 1.22 16.86 9.79
CA ASN A 224 2.29 16.38 8.90
C ASN A 224 1.96 15.03 8.21
N LYS A 225 0.68 14.78 7.91
CA LYS A 225 0.24 13.54 7.28
C LYS A 225 0.86 13.31 5.90
N GLY A 226 1.13 12.05 5.59
CA GLY A 226 1.48 11.63 4.23
C GLY A 226 0.27 11.70 3.30
N GLY A 227 0.52 11.94 2.02
CA GLY A 227 -0.46 11.88 0.95
C GLY A 227 -0.92 10.45 0.66
N ASP A 228 -2.17 10.30 0.27
CA ASP A 228 -2.75 9.02 -0.18
C ASP A 228 -2.23 8.66 -1.57
N GLY A 229 -1.81 7.39 -1.72
CA GLY A 229 -1.26 6.79 -2.92
C GLY A 229 -2.28 6.62 -4.06
N ARG A 230 -2.14 5.56 -4.85
CA ARG A 230 -2.98 5.34 -6.05
C ARG A 230 -3.57 3.94 -6.05
N ILE A 231 -4.84 3.85 -6.44
CA ILE A 231 -5.56 2.59 -6.63
C ILE A 231 -6.15 2.62 -8.04
N ALA A 232 -5.96 1.57 -8.82
CA ALA A 232 -6.62 1.37 -10.10
C ALA A 232 -7.25 -0.02 -10.18
N ILE A 233 -8.46 -0.11 -10.70
CA ILE A 233 -9.20 -1.37 -10.87
C ILE A 233 -9.76 -1.43 -12.30
N TYR A 234 -9.43 -2.50 -13.02
CA TYR A 234 -9.80 -2.70 -14.43
C TYR A 234 -10.55 -4.00 -14.67
N GLY A 235 -11.34 -4.00 -15.75
CA GLY A 235 -11.99 -5.17 -16.32
C GLY A 235 -13.28 -5.63 -15.62
N ALA A 236 -13.83 -4.81 -14.74
CA ALA A 236 -15.21 -4.89 -14.27
C ALA A 236 -15.77 -3.50 -13.97
N THR A 237 -17.09 -3.36 -14.05
CA THR A 237 -17.80 -2.15 -13.63
C THR A 237 -18.33 -2.34 -12.21
N PHE A 238 -18.19 -1.32 -11.37
CA PHE A 238 -18.64 -1.33 -9.99
C PHE A 238 -19.54 -0.13 -9.73
N LEU A 239 -20.60 -0.37 -8.98
CA LEU A 239 -21.48 0.68 -8.46
C LEU A 239 -20.73 1.52 -7.40
N PRO A 240 -21.13 2.79 -7.20
CA PRO A 240 -20.52 3.65 -6.20
C PRO A 240 -20.48 3.03 -4.80
N GLU A 241 -21.54 2.32 -4.38
CA GLU A 241 -21.62 1.69 -3.05
C GLU A 241 -20.56 0.60 -2.87
N GLU A 242 -20.26 -0.15 -3.94
CA GLU A 242 -19.25 -1.23 -3.93
C GLU A 242 -17.83 -0.69 -3.77
N THR A 243 -17.60 0.57 -4.13
CA THR A 243 -16.30 1.25 -4.01
C THR A 243 -16.16 2.13 -2.77
N GLN A 244 -17.20 2.23 -1.93
CA GLN A 244 -17.23 3.12 -0.76
C GLN A 244 -16.12 2.79 0.27
N LYS A 245 -15.73 1.52 0.35
CA LYS A 245 -14.70 1.01 1.26
C LYS A 245 -13.26 1.16 0.72
N ILE A 246 -13.10 1.75 -0.46
CA ILE A 246 -11.81 1.93 -1.13
C ILE A 246 -11.30 3.35 -0.90
N LYS A 247 -10.08 3.49 -0.35
CA LYS A 247 -9.47 4.79 -0.05
C LYS A 247 -7.98 4.84 -0.41
N PRO A 248 -7.53 5.74 -1.30
CA PRO A 248 -8.29 6.80 -1.99
C PRO A 248 -9.24 6.24 -3.05
N ARG A 249 -10.09 7.10 -3.63
CA ARG A 249 -11.01 6.71 -4.71
C ARG A 249 -10.21 6.06 -5.85
N PRO A 250 -10.57 4.84 -6.29
CA PRO A 250 -9.83 4.16 -7.34
C PRO A 250 -10.04 4.86 -8.68
N PHE A 251 -9.05 4.80 -9.55
CA PHE A 251 -9.27 4.98 -10.97
C PHE A 251 -9.94 3.71 -11.52
N ASN A 252 -11.09 3.85 -12.15
CA ASN A 252 -11.80 2.76 -12.79
C ASN A 252 -12.07 3.13 -14.26
N SER A 253 -11.72 2.24 -15.18
CA SER A 253 -12.23 2.30 -16.55
C SER A 253 -12.63 0.92 -17.01
N VAL A 254 -13.70 0.85 -17.78
CA VAL A 254 -14.03 -0.32 -18.59
C VAL A 254 -13.10 -0.23 -19.80
N GLN A 255 -12.10 -1.11 -19.88
CA GLN A 255 -11.32 -1.34 -21.10
C GLN A 255 -11.66 -2.72 -21.62
#